data_AF-A0AAV0WBH4-F1
#
_entry.id   AF-A0AAV0WBH4-F1
#
_cell.length_a   1.000
_cell.length_b   1.000
_cell.length_c   1.000
_cell.angle_alpha   90.00
_cell.angle_beta   90.00
_cell.angle_gamma   90.00
#
_symmetry.space_group_name_H-M   'P 1'
#
loop_
_entity.id
_entity.type
_entity.pdbx_description
1 polymer ?
#
loop_
_entity_poly.entity_id
_entity_poly.type
_entity_poly.pdbx_seq_one_letter_code
_entity_poly.pdbx_strand_id
1 'polypeptide(L)'
;MTRWNSTFRAVQCLKDQLKKDEEKVLKICDVANIPRFDKKDRDFMTDYSIVMEPLVKELDILQGDKSVCMGYLLPTINWLSKQLEELSLTGGCCKALAASCAQGVEKRFKNMKKDSTIILAAVSHPKFKLRWLSGDEKKEANDLLQLEIDETPNFDNNDEISSKLPQGEDEFLFNDENVEEPYPEIERFINPLYKSSLYI
;
A
#
# COMPACT_ATOMS: atom_id res chain seq x y z
N MET A 1 -6.60 -5.28 15.61
CA MET A 1 -7.80 -5.09 14.77
C MET A 1 -7.89 -3.61 14.40
N THR A 2 -7.60 -3.28 13.14
CA THR A 2 -7.42 -1.90 12.66
C THR A 2 -8.76 -1.20 12.49
N ARG A 3 -8.99 -0.17 13.33
CA ARG A 3 -10.25 0.60 13.40
C ARG A 3 -10.67 1.20 12.04
N TRP A 4 -9.72 1.43 11.14
CA TRP A 4 -9.89 2.19 9.90
C TRP A 4 -10.45 1.36 8.73
N ASN A 5 -10.27 0.03 8.76
CA ASN A 5 -10.75 -0.86 7.71
C ASN A 5 -12.09 -1.54 8.07
N SER A 6 -12.62 -1.28 9.27
CA SER A 6 -13.80 -1.94 9.84
C SER A 6 -15.05 -1.81 8.97
N THR A 7 -15.39 -0.60 8.52
CA THR A 7 -16.57 -0.34 7.67
C THR A 7 -16.45 -1.06 6.34
N PHE A 8 -15.27 -1.04 5.71
CA PHE A 8 -15.03 -1.79 4.46
C PHE A 8 -15.24 -3.29 4.66
N ARG A 9 -14.65 -3.87 5.71
CA ARG A 9 -14.80 -5.30 6.02
C ARG A 9 -16.25 -5.67 6.31
N ALA A 10 -17.00 -4.80 6.99
CA ALA A 10 -18.42 -5.01 7.24
C ALA A 10 -19.25 -5.00 5.94
N VAL A 11 -19.04 -4.02 5.06
CA VAL A 11 -19.74 -3.94 3.77
C VAL A 11 -19.38 -5.12 2.87
N GLN A 12 -18.10 -5.51 2.83
CA GLN A 12 -17.66 -6.68 2.08
C GLN A 12 -18.30 -7.97 2.62
N CYS A 13 -18.31 -8.15 3.95
CA CYS A 13 -18.98 -9.29 4.58
C CYS A 13 -20.46 -9.34 4.21
N LEU A 14 -21.17 -8.21 4.32
CA LEU A 14 -22.59 -8.13 3.96
C LEU A 14 -22.83 -8.47 2.49
N LYS A 15 -22.04 -7.91 1.57
CA LYS A 15 -22.07 -8.23 0.13
C LYS A 15 -21.88 -9.73 -0.11
N ASP A 16 -20.92 -10.35 0.56
CA ASP A 16 -20.59 -11.76 0.38
C ASP A 16 -21.69 -12.67 0.96
N GLN A 17 -22.27 -12.32 2.11
CA GLN A 17 -23.41 -13.05 2.68
C GLN A 17 -24.66 -12.95 1.78
N LEU A 18 -24.93 -11.75 1.24
CA LEU A 18 -26.05 -11.53 0.32
C LEU A 18 -25.91 -12.27 -1.01
N LYS A 19 -24.69 -12.64 -1.41
CA LYS A 19 -24.43 -13.51 -2.57
C LYS A 19 -24.54 -14.99 -2.21
N LYS A 20 -24.18 -15.37 -0.99
CA LYS A 20 -24.15 -16.76 -0.53
C LYS A 20 -25.54 -17.29 -0.15
N ASP A 21 -26.29 -16.53 0.64
CA ASP A 21 -27.58 -16.94 1.18
C ASP A 21 -28.46 -15.72 1.46
N GLU A 22 -29.07 -15.19 0.40
CA GLU A 22 -29.93 -14.02 0.46
C GLU A 22 -31.12 -14.22 1.42
N GLU A 23 -31.76 -15.38 1.41
CA GLU A 23 -32.92 -15.63 2.26
C GLU A 23 -32.61 -15.53 3.75
N LYS A 24 -31.44 -16.02 4.18
CA LYS A 24 -31.01 -15.87 5.58
C LYS A 24 -30.80 -14.41 5.96
N VAL A 25 -30.18 -13.62 5.08
CA VAL A 25 -29.98 -12.19 5.33
C VAL A 25 -31.32 -11.46 5.39
N LEU A 26 -32.26 -11.79 4.50
CA LEU A 26 -33.61 -11.21 4.52
C LEU A 26 -34.38 -11.56 5.79
N LYS A 27 -34.31 -12.81 6.26
CA LYS A 27 -34.90 -13.22 7.55
C LYS A 27 -34.31 -12.44 8.73
N ILE A 28 -32.99 -12.20 8.72
CA ILE A 28 -32.33 -11.38 9.74
C ILE A 28 -32.83 -9.92 9.66
N CYS A 29 -32.97 -9.35 8.46
CA CYS A 29 -33.53 -8.01 8.27
C CYS A 29 -34.96 -7.92 8.83
N ASP A 30 -35.81 -8.92 8.57
CA ASP A 30 -37.18 -8.97 9.07
C ASP A 30 -37.23 -9.04 10.60
N VAL A 31 -36.40 -9.90 11.22
CA VAL A 31 -36.29 -10.03 12.69
C VAL A 31 -35.73 -8.75 13.33
N ALA A 32 -34.78 -8.09 12.67
CA ALA A 32 -34.17 -6.86 13.13
C ALA A 32 -35.01 -5.60 12.81
N ASN A 33 -36.15 -5.75 12.12
CA ASN A 33 -37.01 -4.66 11.64
C ASN A 33 -36.24 -3.63 10.78
N ILE A 34 -35.35 -4.11 9.89
CA ILE A 34 -34.54 -3.30 8.97
C ILE A 34 -35.08 -3.48 7.55
N PRO A 35 -35.11 -2.40 6.72
CA PRO A 35 -35.44 -2.52 5.31
C PRO A 35 -34.58 -3.58 4.59
N ARG A 36 -35.22 -4.35 3.72
CA ARG A 36 -34.54 -5.34 2.87
C ARG A 36 -33.70 -4.63 1.82
N PHE A 37 -32.56 -5.22 1.48
CA PHE A 37 -31.65 -4.69 0.47
C PHE A 37 -32.21 -4.88 -0.94
N ASP A 38 -32.29 -3.79 -1.68
CA ASP A 38 -32.73 -3.82 -3.07
C ASP A 38 -31.54 -4.04 -4.03
N LYS A 39 -31.81 -3.99 -5.34
CA LYS A 39 -30.75 -4.11 -6.35
C LYS A 39 -29.75 -2.95 -6.28
N LYS A 40 -30.21 -1.73 -6.01
CA LYS A 40 -29.34 -0.54 -5.94
C LYS A 40 -28.39 -0.64 -4.76
N ASP A 41 -28.84 -1.17 -3.63
CA ASP A 41 -27.99 -1.43 -2.46
C ASP A 41 -26.86 -2.41 -2.81
N ARG A 42 -27.18 -3.47 -3.56
CA ARG A 42 -26.19 -4.48 -4.00
C ARG A 42 -25.19 -3.92 -5.00
N ASP A 43 -25.66 -3.12 -5.95
CA ASP A 43 -24.82 -2.44 -6.92
C ASP A 43 -23.90 -1.43 -6.18
N PHE A 44 -24.44 -0.67 -5.23
CA PHE A 44 -23.68 0.23 -4.36
C PHE A 44 -22.61 -0.50 -3.55
N MET A 45 -22.94 -1.61 -2.86
CA MET A 45 -21.96 -2.38 -2.09
C MET A 45 -20.85 -2.94 -2.97
N THR A 46 -21.15 -3.27 -4.23
CA THR A 46 -20.17 -3.74 -5.20
C THR A 46 -19.23 -2.62 -5.61
N ASP A 47 -19.77 -1.48 -6.05
CA ASP A 47 -18.99 -0.32 -6.46
C ASP A 47 -18.17 0.26 -5.30
N TYR A 48 -18.76 0.33 -4.10
CA TYR A 48 -18.08 0.76 -2.87
C TYR A 48 -16.89 -0.15 -2.56
N SER A 49 -17.06 -1.47 -2.69
CA SER A 49 -15.96 -2.41 -2.45
C SER A 49 -14.81 -2.16 -3.42
N ILE A 50 -15.11 -1.96 -4.71
CA ILE A 50 -14.09 -1.70 -5.74
C ILE A 50 -13.34 -0.40 -5.44
N VAL A 51 -14.07 0.67 -5.09
CA VAL A 51 -13.46 1.99 -4.80
C VAL A 51 -12.60 1.97 -3.54
N MET A 52 -13.03 1.29 -2.49
CA MET A 52 -12.36 1.29 -1.19
C MET A 52 -11.26 0.24 -1.07
N GLU A 53 -11.27 -0.81 -1.88
CA GLU A 53 -10.27 -1.87 -1.86
C GLU A 53 -8.82 -1.37 -1.99
N PRO A 54 -8.44 -0.51 -2.97
CA PRO A 54 -7.06 -0.01 -3.06
C PRO A 54 -6.66 0.78 -1.82
N LEU A 55 -7.58 1.58 -1.25
CA LEU A 55 -7.31 2.35 -0.04
C LEU A 55 -7.03 1.44 1.16
N VAL A 56 -7.83 0.37 1.33
CA VAL A 56 -7.65 -0.58 2.42
C VAL A 56 -6.35 -1.37 2.28
N LYS A 57 -6.00 -1.81 1.06
CA LYS A 57 -4.74 -2.52 0.78
C LYS A 57 -3.52 -1.67 1.11
N GLU A 58 -3.51 -0.42 0.66
CA GLU A 58 -2.39 0.49 0.94
C GLU A 58 -2.33 0.90 2.41
N LEU A 59 -3.47 1.02 3.09
CA LEU A 59 -3.48 1.20 4.55
C LEU A 59 -2.88 -0.01 5.27
N ASP A 60 -3.21 -1.23 4.86
CA ASP A 60 -2.64 -2.45 5.45
C ASP A 60 -1.11 -2.51 5.21
N ILE A 61 -0.61 -2.01 4.07
CA ILE A 61 0.83 -1.85 3.81
C ILE A 61 1.43 -0.80 4.76
N LEU A 62 0.87 0.40 4.84
CA LEU A 62 1.45 1.49 5.65
C LEU A 62 1.31 1.26 7.16
N GLN A 63 0.38 0.42 7.60
CA GLN A 63 0.16 0.05 9.00
C GLN A 63 0.91 -1.22 9.41
N GLY A 64 1.73 -1.80 8.52
CA GLY A 64 2.47 -3.02 8.80
C GLY A 64 3.57 -2.80 9.85
N ASP A 65 3.48 -3.53 10.97
CA ASP A 65 4.40 -3.40 12.11
C ASP A 65 5.84 -3.89 11.85
N LYS A 66 6.06 -4.79 10.87
CA LYS A 66 7.30 -5.59 10.82
C LYS A 66 8.30 -5.22 9.74
N SER A 67 7.99 -4.34 8.79
CA SER A 67 8.90 -4.09 7.65
C SER A 67 8.67 -2.77 6.88
N VAL A 68 7.88 -1.85 7.44
CA VAL A 68 7.50 -0.62 6.73
C VAL A 68 8.38 0.52 7.20
N CYS A 69 9.39 0.85 6.41
CA CYS A 69 10.16 2.07 6.61
C CYS A 69 9.54 3.25 5.85
N MET A 70 10.03 4.46 6.10
CA MET A 70 9.51 5.68 5.48
C MET A 70 9.60 5.66 3.94
N GLY A 71 10.51 4.85 3.38
CA GLY A 71 10.66 4.67 1.93
C GLY A 71 9.46 4.02 1.23
N TYR A 72 8.54 3.40 1.97
CA TYR A 72 7.27 2.87 1.41
C TYR A 72 6.22 3.95 1.21
N LEU A 73 6.30 5.07 1.94
CA LEU A 73 5.21 6.04 2.01
C LEU A 73 4.87 6.65 0.65
N LEU A 74 5.82 7.34 0.01
CA LEU A 74 5.54 8.06 -1.23
C LEU A 74 5.22 7.12 -2.41
N PRO A 75 5.90 5.98 -2.61
CA PRO A 75 5.54 5.03 -3.65
C PRO A 75 4.11 4.51 -3.51
N THR A 76 3.70 4.15 -2.29
CA THR A 76 2.33 3.70 -1.99
C THR A 76 1.30 4.81 -2.23
N ILE A 77 1.55 6.03 -1.73
CA ILE A 77 0.61 7.14 -1.91
C ILE A 77 0.47 7.56 -3.38
N ASN A 78 1.56 7.52 -4.14
CA ASN A 78 1.55 7.81 -5.57
C ASN A 78 0.74 6.76 -6.35
N TRP A 79 0.93 5.46 -6.05
CA TRP A 79 0.13 4.40 -6.64
C TRP A 79 -1.37 4.55 -6.28
N LEU A 80 -1.67 4.79 -5.00
CA LEU A 80 -3.04 4.98 -4.51
C LEU A 80 -3.73 6.16 -5.19
N SER A 81 -3.02 7.27 -5.37
CA SER A 81 -3.57 8.47 -6.02
C SER A 81 -4.00 8.15 -7.45
N LYS A 82 -3.15 7.47 -8.23
CA LYS A 82 -3.47 7.05 -9.62
C LYS A 82 -4.68 6.13 -9.67
N GLN A 83 -4.78 5.17 -8.75
CA GLN A 83 -5.93 4.26 -8.68
C GLN A 83 -7.23 4.99 -8.34
N LEU A 84 -7.20 5.90 -7.37
CA LEU A 84 -8.39 6.67 -6.99
C LEU A 84 -8.82 7.67 -8.07
N GLU A 85 -7.86 8.25 -8.81
CA GLU A 85 -8.14 9.08 -9.98
C GLU A 85 -8.84 8.28 -11.08
N GLU A 86 -8.33 7.09 -11.41
CA GLU A 86 -8.99 6.19 -12.38
C GLU A 86 -10.41 5.81 -11.92
N LEU A 87 -10.56 5.42 -10.65
CA LEU A 87 -11.85 5.06 -10.05
C LEU A 87 -12.82 6.25 -9.94
N SER A 88 -12.32 7.48 -9.91
CA SER A 88 -13.18 8.67 -9.98
C SER A 88 -13.88 8.79 -11.34
N LEU A 89 -13.31 8.18 -12.39
CA LEU A 89 -13.89 8.14 -13.73
C LEU A 89 -14.71 6.87 -13.96
N THR A 90 -14.27 5.72 -13.45
CA THR A 90 -14.82 4.39 -13.75
C THR A 90 -15.66 3.77 -12.63
N GLY A 91 -15.62 4.29 -11.41
CA GLY A 91 -16.17 3.68 -10.18
C GLY A 91 -17.70 3.72 -10.02
N GLY A 92 -18.46 3.64 -11.12
CA GLY A 92 -19.92 3.47 -11.09
C GLY A 92 -20.67 4.53 -10.28
N CYS A 93 -21.46 4.10 -9.30
CA CYS A 93 -22.20 4.98 -8.40
C CYS A 93 -21.33 5.59 -7.29
N CYS A 94 -20.10 5.08 -7.08
CA CYS A 94 -19.16 5.53 -6.05
C CYS A 94 -18.04 6.45 -6.58
N LYS A 95 -18.16 6.99 -7.79
CA LYS A 95 -17.17 7.94 -8.37
C LYS A 95 -16.89 9.15 -7.48
N ALA A 96 -17.94 9.72 -6.88
CA ALA A 96 -17.82 10.85 -5.96
C ALA A 96 -17.04 10.48 -4.70
N LEU A 97 -17.18 9.23 -4.22
CA LEU A 97 -16.38 8.71 -3.11
C LEU A 97 -14.91 8.60 -3.52
N ALA A 98 -14.62 8.01 -4.67
CA ALA A 98 -13.25 7.90 -5.19
C ALA A 98 -12.57 9.28 -5.32
N ALA A 99 -13.28 10.27 -5.89
CA ALA A 99 -12.80 11.65 -5.99
C ALA A 99 -12.54 12.28 -4.61
N SER A 100 -13.44 12.08 -3.65
CA SER A 100 -13.29 12.59 -2.29
C SER A 100 -12.10 11.94 -1.57
N CYS A 101 -11.90 10.64 -1.76
CA CYS A 101 -10.76 9.90 -1.25
C CYS A 101 -9.45 10.43 -1.85
N ALA A 102 -9.38 10.63 -3.18
CA ALA A 102 -8.21 11.19 -3.84
C ALA A 102 -7.84 12.57 -3.26
N GLN A 103 -8.83 13.45 -3.11
CA GLN A 103 -8.64 14.77 -2.50
C GLN A 103 -8.18 14.66 -1.04
N GLY A 104 -8.74 13.73 -0.27
CA GLY A 104 -8.35 13.48 1.12
C GLY A 104 -6.91 13.00 1.26
N VAL A 105 -6.49 12.08 0.39
CA VAL A 105 -5.10 11.58 0.31
C VAL A 105 -4.16 12.72 -0.03
N GLU A 106 -4.46 13.48 -1.10
CA GLU A 106 -3.63 14.61 -1.51
C GLU A 106 -3.51 15.64 -0.39
N LYS A 107 -4.63 16.05 0.22
CA LYS A 107 -4.63 17.02 1.33
C LYS A 107 -3.79 16.55 2.52
N ARG A 108 -3.82 15.26 2.85
CA ARG A 108 -3.09 14.71 4.01
C ARG A 108 -1.58 14.62 3.75
N PHE A 109 -1.19 14.20 2.55
CA PHE A 109 0.20 13.88 2.23
C PHE A 109 0.92 14.98 1.44
N LYS A 110 0.24 16.08 1.08
CA LYS A 110 0.80 17.20 0.30
C LYS A 110 2.15 17.70 0.82
N ASN A 111 2.31 17.83 2.14
CA ASN A 111 3.55 18.34 2.72
C ASN A 111 4.64 17.26 2.70
N MET A 112 4.29 16.00 2.98
CA MET A 112 5.22 14.87 2.97
C MET A 112 5.76 14.58 1.58
N LYS A 113 4.96 14.82 0.52
CA LYS A 113 5.41 14.71 -0.88
C LYS A 113 6.51 15.71 -1.25
N LYS A 114 6.69 16.77 -0.48
CA LYS A 114 7.68 17.83 -0.72
C LYS A 114 8.89 17.76 0.20
N ASP A 115 8.86 16.85 1.16
CA ASP A 115 9.91 16.69 2.14
C ASP A 115 11.07 15.89 1.53
N SER A 116 12.25 16.51 1.45
CA SER A 116 13.44 15.91 0.84
C SER A 116 13.86 14.63 1.55
N THR A 117 13.75 14.55 2.88
CA THR A 117 14.11 13.35 3.65
C THR A 117 13.20 12.18 3.30
N ILE A 118 11.90 12.44 3.13
CA ILE A 118 10.93 11.40 2.74
C ILE A 118 11.15 10.97 1.29
N ILE A 119 11.44 11.91 0.40
CA ILE A 119 11.80 11.62 -1.00
C ILE A 119 13.04 10.73 -1.04
N LEU A 120 14.12 11.14 -0.37
CA LEU A 120 15.38 10.39 -0.26
C LEU A 120 15.15 8.99 0.30
N ALA A 121 14.37 8.85 1.39
CA ALA A 121 14.02 7.55 1.94
C ALA A 121 13.33 6.64 0.91
N ALA A 122 12.43 7.18 0.09
CA ALA A 122 11.72 6.43 -0.93
C ALA A 122 12.60 6.03 -2.13
N VAL A 123 13.48 6.92 -2.58
CA VAL A 123 14.34 6.66 -3.75
C VAL A 123 15.59 5.84 -3.41
N SER A 124 16.05 5.87 -2.16
CA SER A 124 17.10 4.99 -1.66
C SER A 124 16.62 3.56 -1.40
N HIS A 125 15.30 3.34 -1.32
CA HIS A 125 14.74 2.02 -1.06
C HIS A 125 14.91 1.08 -2.27
N PRO A 126 15.61 -0.08 -2.15
CA PRO A 126 15.97 -0.94 -3.29
C PRO A 126 14.79 -1.45 -4.11
N LYS A 127 13.63 -1.64 -3.49
CA LYS A 127 12.39 -2.10 -4.15
C LYS A 127 11.81 -1.08 -5.12
N PHE A 128 11.84 0.20 -4.75
CA PHE A 128 11.13 1.27 -5.46
C PHE A 128 12.08 2.07 -6.34
N LYS A 129 13.22 2.49 -5.78
CA LYS A 129 14.18 3.37 -6.46
C LYS A 129 13.43 4.58 -7.04
N LEU A 130 13.71 4.90 -8.30
CA LEU A 130 13.02 5.94 -9.07
C LEU A 130 11.83 5.44 -9.90
N ARG A 131 11.37 4.18 -9.74
CA ARG A 131 10.37 3.56 -10.63
C ARG A 131 8.95 4.14 -10.46
N TRP A 132 8.66 4.74 -9.32
CA TRP A 132 7.35 5.28 -9.00
C TRP A 132 7.17 6.73 -9.47
N LEU A 133 8.25 7.41 -9.85
CA LEU A 133 8.28 8.79 -10.36
C LEU A 133 8.24 8.84 -11.89
N SER A 134 7.90 9.99 -12.47
CA SER A 134 7.85 10.18 -13.93
C SER A 134 8.37 11.54 -14.35
N GLY A 135 8.93 11.64 -15.56
CA GLY A 135 9.35 12.91 -16.16
C GLY A 135 10.33 13.70 -15.28
N ASP A 136 9.92 14.91 -14.91
CA ASP A 136 10.77 15.85 -14.17
C ASP A 136 10.93 15.49 -12.68
N GLU A 137 9.91 14.89 -12.04
CA GLU A 137 10.01 14.45 -10.63
C GLU A 137 11.16 13.46 -10.44
N LYS A 138 11.39 12.61 -11.45
CA LYS A 138 12.48 11.63 -11.45
C LYS A 138 13.86 12.29 -11.55
N LYS A 139 13.97 13.41 -12.27
CA LYS A 139 15.21 14.18 -12.37
C LYS A 139 15.47 14.89 -11.04
N GLU A 140 14.48 15.61 -10.52
CA GLU A 140 14.58 16.32 -9.23
C GLU A 140 14.99 15.39 -8.09
N ALA A 141 14.39 14.19 -8.01
CA ALA A 141 14.77 13.23 -6.97
C ALA A 141 16.18 12.64 -7.16
N ASN A 142 16.68 12.58 -8.40
CA ASN A 142 18.05 12.16 -8.68
C ASN A 142 19.06 13.27 -8.32
N ASP A 143 18.72 14.52 -8.63
CA ASP A 143 19.54 15.67 -8.25
C ASP A 143 19.63 15.78 -6.72
N LEU A 144 18.53 15.56 -6.01
CA LEU A 144 18.52 15.47 -4.54
C LEU A 144 19.42 14.35 -4.01
N LEU A 145 19.38 13.16 -4.63
CA LEU A 145 20.27 12.06 -4.25
C LEU A 145 21.75 12.40 -4.47
N GLN A 146 22.08 13.05 -5.58
CA GLN A 146 23.45 13.43 -5.88
C GLN A 146 23.97 14.47 -4.88
N LEU A 147 23.16 15.48 -4.55
CA LEU A 147 23.51 16.49 -3.55
C LEU A 147 23.81 15.85 -2.19
N GLU A 148 22.98 14.92 -1.73
CA GLU A 148 23.19 14.22 -0.46
C GLU A 148 24.50 13.40 -0.47
N ILE A 149 24.83 12.75 -1.59
CA ILE A 149 26.08 11.99 -1.76
C ILE A 149 27.29 12.93 -1.70
N ASP A 150 27.21 14.09 -2.36
CA ASP A 150 28.30 15.07 -2.41
C ASP A 150 28.55 15.74 -1.04
N GLU A 151 27.50 15.87 -0.22
CA GLU A 151 27.56 16.44 1.14
C GLU A 151 28.05 15.42 2.19
N THR A 152 27.86 14.11 1.95
CA THR A 152 28.42 13.09 2.84
C THR A 152 29.94 13.04 2.73
N PRO A 153 30.71 13.30 3.82
CA PRO A 153 32.16 13.18 3.77
C PRO A 153 32.53 11.75 3.42
N ASN A 154 33.46 11.59 2.48
CA ASN A 154 34.09 10.30 2.21
C ASN A 154 34.58 9.73 3.55
N PHE A 155 34.01 8.60 3.98
CA PHE A 155 34.67 7.77 4.95
C PHE A 155 35.95 7.29 4.27
N ASP A 156 37.07 7.95 4.57
CA ASP A 156 38.38 7.50 4.15
C ASP A 156 38.54 6.06 4.64
N ASN A 157 38.65 5.12 3.70
CA ASN A 157 38.77 3.67 3.92
C ASN A 157 40.11 3.27 4.59
N ASN A 158 40.69 4.12 5.43
CA ASN A 158 42.00 3.92 6.07
C ASN A 158 41.94 3.70 7.59
N ASP A 159 40.77 3.76 8.22
CA ASP A 159 40.64 3.28 9.59
C ASP A 159 40.41 1.76 9.54
N GLU A 160 41.42 1.00 10.01
CA GLU A 160 41.22 -0.39 10.41
C GLU A 160 39.92 -0.47 11.20
N ILE A 161 38.93 -1.18 10.66
CA ILE A 161 37.69 -1.51 11.36
C ILE A 161 38.09 -2.39 12.55
N SER A 162 38.46 -1.76 13.67
CA SER A 162 38.30 -2.35 14.98
C SER A 162 36.79 -2.34 15.24
N SER A 163 36.16 -3.45 14.88
CA SER A 163 34.73 -3.70 15.07
C SER A 163 34.38 -3.61 16.55
N LYS A 164 34.02 -2.41 16.98
CA LYS A 164 33.14 -2.19 18.13
C LYS A 164 31.94 -1.40 17.65
N LEU A 165 31.05 -2.08 16.93
CA LEU A 165 29.66 -1.64 16.83
C LEU A 165 29.11 -1.55 18.27
N PRO A 166 28.35 -0.49 18.62
CA PRO A 166 27.51 -0.56 19.79
C PRO A 166 26.54 -1.72 19.60
N GLN A 167 26.60 -2.71 20.49
CA GLN A 167 25.63 -3.79 20.56
C GLN A 167 24.24 -3.18 20.75
N GLY A 168 23.45 -3.14 19.67
CA GLY A 168 22.11 -2.57 19.68
C GLY A 168 21.51 -2.55 18.28
N GLU A 169 20.71 -3.59 17.99
CA GLU A 169 19.55 -3.60 17.08
C GLU A 169 19.75 -3.81 15.57
N ASP A 170 20.89 -3.49 14.95
CA ASP A 170 21.06 -3.65 13.48
C ASP A 170 21.72 -4.95 13.01
N GLU A 171 22.17 -5.81 13.93
CA GLU A 171 22.86 -7.08 13.61
C GLU A 171 21.93 -8.17 13.03
N PHE A 172 20.62 -7.91 12.97
CA PHE A 172 19.61 -8.86 12.47
C PHE A 172 19.46 -8.86 10.94
N LEU A 173 19.98 -7.86 10.22
CA LEU A 173 19.66 -7.68 8.80
C LEU A 173 20.58 -8.43 7.81
N PHE A 174 21.78 -8.88 8.22
CA PHE A 174 22.77 -9.39 7.24
C PHE A 174 23.60 -10.62 7.63
N ASN A 175 23.42 -11.21 8.81
CA ASN A 175 24.10 -12.47 9.17
C ASN A 175 23.14 -13.66 9.06
N ASP A 176 23.04 -14.21 7.85
CA ASP A 176 22.35 -15.47 7.59
C ASP A 176 23.38 -16.52 7.10
N GLU A 177 24.16 -17.06 8.03
CA GLU A 177 25.04 -18.23 7.79
C GLU A 177 24.42 -19.56 8.25
N ASN A 178 23.14 -19.59 8.62
CA ASN A 178 22.45 -20.86 8.82
C ASN A 178 21.41 -21.07 7.72
N VAL A 179 21.88 -21.76 6.67
CA VAL A 179 21.02 -22.38 5.67
C VAL A 179 20.15 -23.42 6.38
N GLU A 180 18.95 -23.00 6.76
CA GLU A 180 17.85 -23.92 7.10
C GLU A 180 16.75 -23.74 6.06
N GLU A 181 16.35 -24.88 5.49
CA GLU A 181 15.43 -25.18 4.38
C GLU A 181 14.35 -24.16 3.95
N PRO A 182 13.90 -24.21 2.67
CA PRO A 182 13.31 -23.08 1.98
C PRO A 182 12.01 -22.60 2.65
N TYR A 183 12.03 -21.35 3.09
CA TYR A 183 10.86 -20.64 3.55
C TYR A 183 9.76 -20.70 2.48
N PRO A 184 8.63 -21.39 2.72
CA PRO A 184 7.54 -21.51 1.75
C PRO A 184 6.91 -20.16 1.42
N GLU A 185 7.17 -19.14 2.24
CA GLU A 185 6.75 -17.77 2.04
C GLU A 185 7.59 -17.05 0.97
N ILE A 186 8.89 -17.35 0.86
CA ILE A 186 9.77 -16.81 -0.20
C ILE A 186 9.36 -17.38 -1.56
N GLU A 187 9.06 -18.68 -1.66
CA GLU A 187 8.56 -19.27 -2.90
C GLU A 187 7.22 -18.67 -3.34
N ARG A 188 6.34 -18.34 -2.38
CA ARG A 188 5.07 -17.65 -2.64
C ARG A 188 5.26 -16.21 -3.15
N PHE A 189 6.35 -15.54 -2.77
CA PHE A 189 6.71 -14.22 -3.29
C PHE A 189 7.39 -14.28 -4.67
N ILE A 190 8.18 -15.34 -4.94
CA ILE A 190 8.87 -15.53 -6.22
C ILE A 190 7.91 -16.06 -7.30
N ASN A 191 6.89 -16.84 -6.95
CA ASN A 191 5.84 -17.31 -7.85
C ASN A 191 4.50 -16.60 -7.56
N PRO A 192 4.30 -15.36 -8.03
CA PRO A 192 2.95 -14.79 -8.10
C PRO A 192 2.10 -15.62 -9.07
N LEU A 193 0.83 -15.86 -8.71
CA LEU A 193 -0.21 -16.45 -9.57
C LEU A 193 -0.54 -15.54 -10.77
N TYR A 194 0.41 -15.39 -11.69
CA TYR A 194 0.23 -14.88 -13.04
C TYR A 194 0.86 -15.86 -14.04
N LYS A 195 0.52 -17.15 -13.92
CA LYS A 195 0.59 -18.09 -15.04
C LYS A 195 -0.84 -18.44 -15.49
N SER A 196 -1.31 -17.64 -16.46
CA SER A 196 -2.40 -17.84 -17.44
C SER A 196 -3.11 -16.48 -17.62
N SER A 197 -3.14 -15.81 -18.77
CA SER A 197 -3.18 -16.32 -20.13
C SER A 197 -2.56 -15.30 -21.10
N LEU A 198 -1.50 -15.70 -21.81
CA LEU A 198 -1.15 -15.18 -23.13
C LEU A 198 -1.32 -16.33 -24.12
N TYR A 199 -2.58 -16.65 -24.38
CA TYR A 199 -3.03 -17.31 -25.60
C TYR A 199 -4.42 -16.74 -25.90
N ILE A 200 -4.47 -15.70 -26.74
CA ILE A 200 -5.03 -15.66 -28.10
C ILE A 200 -4.47 -14.39 -28.74
#